data_AF-A8ZR97-F1
#
_entry.id   AF-A8ZR97-F1
#
_cell.length_a   1.000
_cell.length_b   1.000
_cell.length_c   1.000
_cell.angle_alpha   90.00
_cell.angle_beta   90.00
_cell.angle_gamma   90.00
#
_symmetry.space_group_name_H-M   'P 1'
#
loop_
_entity.id
_entity.type
_entity.pdbx_description
1 polymer ?
#
loop_
_entity_poly.entity_id
_entity_poly.type
_entity_poly.pdbx_seq_one_letter_code
_entity_poly.pdbx_strand_id
1 'polypeptide(L)'
;MPRLTRPPANPPERDFLCFTYDRGGLTPGEAHDKAKRLSVNLADLFSRGLLHTTYTLMGELIVLTVPGFQVIGGGERVHRSLTRSIDLAYERLCLDDLGWTVLRNAVRSGPELTSGLSRYPRVQTDQRDAYVVAKLSRGGISTGAIHRMAKRYRSTLAATNHDLVIITPSPRRGLQAARGYSANLRFQHHLPQTQPGVQGRRVWTGEDVGDLWESPPIEGPAITELQASEWRHQGVPDLTLEILQLTRKDRIERAHEALACDGVITEGQLQRHFKLEAEDFPKVPYVEDLAQPVHMRRSLEVPIRFYLASRKLGQAEVPQLAHRAGTGELRHLYGVRPEQCEQVRQNTRNLRRNFEEPDAIWHPDPADWTRRVAVEFDTGSYPRHVIEEKRETFRKHFEGIVWGVTSQRRQASVASLLTQRVDLVQWWH
;
A
#
# COMPACT_ATOMS: atom_id res chain seq x y z
N MET A 1 22.19 -5.82 9.29
CA MET A 1 22.26 -6.63 8.06
C MET A 1 23.59 -6.40 7.37
N PRO A 2 24.37 -7.45 7.06
CA PRO A 2 25.61 -7.31 6.31
C PRO A 2 25.28 -6.67 4.94
N ARG A 3 26.05 -5.67 4.52
CA ARG A 3 25.99 -5.19 3.13
C ARG A 3 26.55 -6.30 2.26
N LEU A 4 25.69 -7.19 1.77
CA LEU A 4 26.03 -8.06 0.65
C LEU A 4 26.46 -7.14 -0.50
N THR A 5 27.77 -7.06 -0.75
CA THR A 5 28.35 -6.38 -1.90
C THR A 5 28.00 -7.20 -3.13
N ARG A 6 26.75 -7.08 -3.59
CA ARG A 6 26.31 -7.66 -4.84
C ARG A 6 27.10 -6.98 -5.98
N PRO A 7 27.50 -7.72 -7.02
CA PRO A 7 28.24 -7.14 -8.14
C PRO A 7 27.46 -5.99 -8.77
N PRO A 8 28.14 -4.90 -9.20
CA PRO A 8 27.49 -3.80 -9.88
C PRO A 8 26.83 -4.30 -11.17
N ALA A 9 25.71 -3.68 -11.56
CA ALA A 9 25.10 -4.01 -12.83
C ALA A 9 26.02 -3.65 -14.01
N ASN A 10 26.08 -4.54 -15.00
CA ASN A 10 26.77 -4.26 -16.26
C ASN A 10 26.02 -3.16 -17.06
N PRO A 11 26.64 -2.56 -18.10
CA PRO A 11 26.00 -1.48 -18.85
C PRO A 11 24.62 -1.86 -19.45
N PRO A 12 24.43 -3.05 -20.05
CA PRO A 12 23.10 -3.45 -20.54
C PRO A 12 22.03 -3.57 -19.45
N GLU A 13 22.37 -4.12 -18.28
CA GLU A 13 21.47 -4.17 -17.12
C GLU A 13 21.13 -2.76 -16.65
N ARG A 14 22.11 -1.86 -16.58
CA ARG A 14 21.88 -0.46 -16.20
C ARG A 14 20.92 0.23 -17.17
N ASP A 15 21.10 0.03 -18.48
CA ASP A 15 20.21 0.58 -19.50
C ASP A 15 18.79 0.02 -19.40
N PHE A 16 18.65 -1.27 -19.10
CA PHE A 16 17.36 -1.89 -18.82
C PHE A 16 16.66 -1.27 -17.61
N LEU A 17 17.38 -1.10 -16.50
CA LEU A 17 16.85 -0.51 -15.26
C LEU A 17 16.50 0.97 -15.44
N CYS A 18 17.32 1.74 -16.17
CA CYS A 18 17.04 3.13 -16.54
C CYS A 18 15.75 3.23 -17.36
N PHE A 19 15.60 2.36 -18.36
CA PHE A 19 14.39 2.29 -19.19
C PHE A 19 13.15 1.95 -18.35
N THR A 20 13.26 1.00 -17.42
CA THR A 20 12.19 0.63 -16.50
C THR A 20 11.78 1.80 -15.61
N TYR A 21 12.76 2.54 -15.06
CA TYR A 21 12.50 3.76 -14.28
C TYR A 21 11.76 4.83 -15.09
N ASP A 22 12.23 5.11 -16.31
CA ASP A 22 11.68 6.18 -17.14
C ASP A 22 10.24 5.92 -17.55
N ARG A 23 9.90 4.65 -17.80
CA ARG A 23 8.56 4.18 -18.12
C ARG A 23 7.62 4.07 -16.91
N GLY A 24 8.15 4.23 -15.69
CA GLY A 24 7.42 4.00 -14.43
C GLY A 24 7.19 2.51 -14.10
N GLY A 25 7.43 1.61 -15.05
CA GLY A 25 7.17 0.19 -14.96
C GLY A 25 6.96 -0.37 -16.36
N LEU A 26 7.24 -1.66 -16.53
CA LEU A 26 7.11 -2.37 -17.79
C LEU A 26 6.01 -3.43 -17.67
N THR A 27 5.25 -3.61 -18.73
CA THR A 27 4.46 -4.86 -18.88
C THR A 27 5.41 -6.05 -19.04
N PRO A 28 4.97 -7.29 -18.76
CA PRO A 28 5.81 -8.47 -18.96
C PRO A 28 6.34 -8.59 -20.40
N GLY A 29 5.53 -8.25 -21.41
CA GLY A 29 5.94 -8.23 -22.81
C GLY A 29 7.05 -7.20 -23.08
N GLU A 30 6.87 -5.96 -22.62
CA GLU A 30 7.90 -4.91 -22.77
C GLU A 30 9.21 -5.27 -22.08
N ALA A 31 9.14 -5.86 -20.88
CA ALA A 31 10.31 -6.30 -20.15
C ALA A 31 11.04 -7.43 -20.89
N HIS A 32 10.31 -8.44 -21.38
CA HIS A 32 10.89 -9.53 -22.15
C HIS A 32 11.59 -9.02 -23.42
N ASP A 33 10.90 -8.18 -24.20
CA ASP A 33 11.43 -7.63 -25.44
C ASP A 33 12.66 -6.76 -25.20
N LYS A 34 12.62 -5.89 -24.19
CA LYS A 34 13.74 -5.00 -23.86
C LYS A 34 14.93 -5.79 -23.32
N ALA A 35 14.68 -6.80 -22.48
CA ALA A 35 15.73 -7.67 -21.95
C ALA A 35 16.41 -8.48 -23.07
N LYS A 36 15.62 -9.05 -23.99
CA LYS A 36 16.14 -9.76 -25.16
C LYS A 36 17.03 -8.87 -26.03
N ARG A 37 16.59 -7.63 -26.32
CA ARG A 37 17.37 -6.67 -27.14
C ARG A 37 18.68 -6.23 -26.48
N LEU A 38 18.72 -6.20 -25.15
CA LEU A 38 19.90 -5.82 -24.39
C LEU A 38 20.71 -7.03 -23.87
N SER A 39 20.32 -8.26 -24.21
CA SER A 39 20.92 -9.49 -23.68
C SER A 39 20.99 -9.53 -22.15
N VAL A 40 19.94 -9.07 -21.49
CA VAL A 40 19.81 -9.02 -20.01
C VAL A 40 19.07 -10.26 -19.51
N ASN A 41 19.58 -10.89 -18.45
CA ASN A 41 18.91 -11.98 -17.76
C ASN A 41 17.92 -11.44 -16.71
N LEU A 42 16.62 -11.45 -17.02
CA LEU A 42 15.58 -10.98 -16.08
C LEU A 42 15.56 -11.76 -14.77
N ALA A 43 15.76 -13.08 -14.81
CA ALA A 43 15.74 -13.92 -13.62
C ALA A 43 16.85 -13.54 -12.63
N ASP A 44 18.02 -13.14 -13.14
CA ASP A 44 19.10 -12.59 -12.31
C ASP A 44 18.72 -11.26 -11.65
N LEU A 45 18.08 -10.34 -12.40
CA LEU A 45 17.64 -9.07 -11.84
C LEU A 45 16.57 -9.24 -10.74
N PHE A 46 15.66 -10.20 -10.91
CA PHE A 46 14.68 -10.57 -9.89
C PHE A 46 15.32 -11.23 -8.67
N SER A 47 16.24 -12.20 -8.86
CA SER A 47 16.92 -12.88 -7.74
C SER A 47 17.79 -11.91 -6.93
N ARG A 48 18.36 -10.89 -7.59
CA ARG A 48 19.07 -9.77 -6.96
C ARG A 48 18.13 -8.70 -6.39
N GLY A 49 16.81 -8.90 -6.45
CA GLY A 49 15.81 -7.99 -5.90
C GLY A 49 15.85 -6.58 -6.50
N LEU A 50 16.36 -6.43 -7.73
CA LEU A 50 16.42 -5.14 -8.44
C LEU A 50 15.10 -4.79 -9.13
N LEU A 51 14.29 -5.82 -9.39
CA LEU A 51 12.96 -5.72 -9.95
C LEU A 51 11.95 -6.41 -9.01
N HIS A 52 10.70 -5.97 -9.09
CA HIS A 52 9.58 -6.61 -8.42
C HIS A 52 8.37 -6.62 -9.34
N THR A 53 7.59 -7.70 -9.27
CA THR A 53 6.30 -7.81 -9.95
C THR A 53 5.21 -7.30 -9.01
N THR A 54 4.47 -6.28 -9.44
CA THR A 54 3.28 -5.78 -8.74
C THR A 54 2.04 -6.03 -9.59
N TYR A 55 0.93 -6.36 -8.93
CA TYR A 55 -0.33 -6.68 -9.60
C TYR A 55 -1.30 -5.52 -9.50
N THR A 56 -1.72 -5.01 -10.66
CA THR A 56 -2.57 -3.82 -10.75
C THR A 56 -3.91 -4.13 -11.43
N LEU A 57 -4.80 -3.13 -11.49
CA LEU A 57 -6.03 -3.24 -12.28
C LEU A 57 -5.78 -3.37 -13.78
N MET A 58 -4.59 -2.96 -14.26
CA MET A 58 -4.19 -3.14 -15.67
C MET A 58 -3.65 -4.55 -15.94
N GLY A 59 -3.28 -5.29 -14.89
CA GLY A 59 -2.51 -6.53 -14.97
C GLY A 59 -1.16 -6.40 -14.30
N GLU A 60 -0.26 -7.33 -14.62
CA GLU A 60 1.09 -7.40 -14.08
C GLU A 60 1.94 -6.21 -14.56
N LEU A 61 2.71 -5.63 -13.65
CA LEU A 61 3.76 -4.66 -13.94
C LEU A 61 5.06 -5.05 -13.25
N ILE A 62 6.15 -4.98 -14.00
CA ILE A 62 7.51 -5.10 -13.50
C ILE A 62 8.03 -3.70 -13.18
N VAL A 63 8.30 -3.47 -11.91
CA VAL A 63 8.72 -2.17 -11.38
C VAL A 63 10.14 -2.25 -10.82
N LEU A 64 10.80 -1.09 -10.81
CA LEU A 64 12.11 -0.94 -10.20
C LEU A 64 11.97 -0.86 -8.68
N THR A 65 12.74 -1.69 -7.95
CA THR A 65 12.83 -1.63 -6.48
C THR A 65 13.84 -0.57 -6.04
N VAL A 66 13.94 -0.30 -4.74
CA VAL A 66 14.98 0.61 -4.22
C VAL A 66 16.40 0.11 -4.51
N PRO A 67 16.75 -1.17 -4.31
CA PRO A 67 18.03 -1.70 -4.78
C PRO A 67 18.26 -1.46 -6.28
N GLY A 68 17.26 -1.70 -7.12
CA GLY A 68 17.35 -1.43 -8.56
C GLY A 68 17.59 0.05 -8.88
N PHE A 69 16.96 0.95 -8.13
CA PHE A 69 17.17 2.39 -8.26
C PHE A 69 18.58 2.83 -7.83
N GLN A 70 19.11 2.24 -6.75
CA GLN A 70 20.47 2.54 -6.28
C GLN A 70 21.52 2.17 -7.34
N VAL A 71 21.29 1.08 -8.08
CA VAL A 71 22.17 0.61 -9.16
C VAL A 71 22.28 1.61 -10.32
N ILE A 72 21.17 2.24 -10.73
CA ILE A 72 21.21 3.19 -11.86
C ILE A 72 21.85 4.53 -11.52
N GLY A 73 22.15 4.76 -10.24
CA GLY A 73 22.86 5.93 -9.74
C GLY A 73 21.94 7.16 -9.65
N GLY A 74 21.74 7.64 -8.42
CA GLY A 74 20.96 8.84 -8.12
C GLY A 74 21.66 10.14 -8.50
N GLY A 75 22.07 10.31 -9.76
CA GLY A 75 22.58 11.57 -10.30
C GLY A 75 21.51 12.66 -10.22
N GLU A 76 20.76 12.89 -11.30
CA GLU A 76 19.63 13.84 -11.32
C GLU A 76 18.28 13.20 -11.00
N ARG A 77 18.23 11.86 -10.96
CA ARG A 77 16.98 11.12 -10.80
C ARG A 77 16.55 11.11 -9.34
N VAL A 78 15.31 11.51 -9.10
CA VAL A 78 14.68 11.39 -7.78
C VAL A 78 14.01 10.03 -7.70
N HIS A 79 14.28 9.26 -6.64
CA HIS A 79 13.54 8.02 -6.38
C HIS A 79 12.03 8.30 -6.44
N ARG A 80 11.24 7.43 -7.06
CA ARG A 80 9.78 7.56 -7.14
C ARG A 80 9.14 6.61 -6.14
N SER A 81 7.99 6.95 -5.55
CA SER A 81 7.25 5.92 -4.79
C SER A 81 6.69 4.89 -5.77
N LEU A 82 6.47 3.65 -5.32
CA LEU A 82 5.79 2.62 -6.11
C LEU A 82 4.49 3.13 -6.73
N THR A 83 3.66 3.81 -5.93
CA THR A 83 2.41 4.44 -6.38
C THR A 83 2.63 5.40 -7.54
N ARG A 84 3.69 6.22 -7.50
CA ARG A 84 4.01 7.16 -8.58
C ARG A 84 4.52 6.43 -9.81
N SER A 85 5.31 5.38 -9.64
CA SER A 85 5.78 4.51 -10.72
C SER A 85 4.59 3.86 -11.45
N ILE A 86 3.64 3.28 -10.72
CA ILE A 86 2.39 2.72 -11.27
C ILE A 86 1.55 3.78 -11.97
N ASP A 87 1.37 4.96 -11.37
CA ASP A 87 0.59 6.05 -12.00
C ASP A 87 1.23 6.52 -13.33
N LEU A 88 2.56 6.55 -13.42
CA LEU A 88 3.29 6.88 -14.64
C LEU A 88 3.15 5.79 -15.71
N ALA A 89 3.25 4.52 -15.31
CA ALA A 89 3.02 3.40 -16.21
C ALA A 89 1.58 3.43 -16.76
N TYR A 90 0.59 3.69 -15.90
CA TYR A 90 -0.81 3.84 -16.30
C TYR A 90 -1.02 5.01 -17.26
N GLU A 91 -0.47 6.19 -16.96
CA GLU A 91 -0.55 7.35 -17.87
C GLU A 91 -0.03 6.99 -19.25
N ARG A 92 1.19 6.44 -19.31
CA ARG A 92 1.81 6.03 -20.56
C ARG A 92 0.97 4.99 -21.32
N LEU A 93 0.56 3.92 -20.66
CA LEU A 93 -0.21 2.84 -21.29
C LEU A 93 -1.57 3.34 -21.81
N CYS A 94 -2.20 4.28 -21.12
CA CYS A 94 -3.42 4.91 -21.63
C CYS A 94 -3.16 5.73 -22.88
N LEU A 95 -2.07 6.51 -22.92
CA LEU A 95 -1.73 7.30 -24.09
C LEU A 95 -1.39 6.40 -25.29
N ASP A 96 -0.64 5.32 -25.05
CA ASP A 96 -0.28 4.34 -26.07
C ASP A 96 -1.55 3.66 -26.63
N ASP A 97 -2.46 3.17 -25.78
CA ASP A 97 -3.70 2.45 -26.18
C ASP A 97 -4.75 3.37 -26.82
N LEU A 98 -4.80 4.65 -26.42
CA LEU A 98 -5.65 5.68 -27.06
C LEU A 98 -5.05 6.25 -28.35
N GLY A 99 -3.81 5.90 -28.71
CA GLY A 99 -3.10 6.44 -29.87
C GLY A 99 -2.73 7.93 -29.74
N TRP A 100 -2.63 8.46 -28.52
CA TRP A 100 -2.35 9.87 -28.28
C TRP A 100 -0.85 10.15 -28.20
N THR A 101 -0.39 11.13 -28.98
CA THR A 101 1.04 11.44 -29.07
C THR A 101 1.43 12.58 -28.12
N VAL A 102 2.48 12.37 -27.32
CA VAL A 102 3.03 13.39 -26.43
C VAL A 102 3.81 14.43 -27.23
N LEU A 103 3.43 15.71 -27.09
CA LEU A 103 4.08 16.83 -27.75
C LEU A 103 5.34 17.25 -26.97
N ARG A 104 6.51 16.75 -27.40
CA ARG A 104 7.79 16.91 -26.68
C ARG A 104 8.43 18.31 -26.79
N ASN A 105 8.03 19.12 -27.79
CA ASN A 105 8.75 20.34 -28.19
C ASN A 105 7.91 21.63 -28.12
N ALA A 106 6.78 21.64 -27.40
CA ALA A 106 6.07 22.90 -27.19
C ALA A 106 6.93 23.82 -26.32
N VAL A 107 7.51 24.86 -26.91
CA VAL A 107 8.22 25.92 -26.18
C VAL A 107 7.29 26.41 -25.07
N ARG A 108 7.62 26.07 -23.83
CA ARG A 108 6.87 26.49 -22.65
C ARG A 108 6.96 28.01 -22.59
N SER A 109 5.87 28.69 -22.92
CA SER A 109 5.83 30.16 -22.96
C SER A 109 4.61 30.67 -22.21
N GLY A 110 4.78 31.79 -21.51
CA GLY A 110 3.67 32.53 -20.88
C GLY A 110 2.99 31.82 -19.69
N PRO A 111 1.64 31.89 -19.57
CA PRO A 111 0.85 31.47 -18.39
C PRO A 111 0.96 29.99 -17.98
N GLU A 112 1.48 29.13 -18.84
CA GLU A 112 1.59 27.68 -18.60
C GLU A 112 2.65 27.33 -17.55
N LEU A 113 3.76 28.09 -17.52
CA LEU A 113 4.84 27.90 -16.56
C LEU A 113 4.42 28.28 -15.14
N THR A 114 3.64 29.37 -15.00
CA THR A 114 3.20 29.91 -13.70
C THR A 114 1.99 29.16 -13.14
N SER A 115 1.10 28.63 -13.99
CA SER A 115 -0.08 27.87 -13.55
C SER A 115 0.27 26.52 -12.92
N GLY A 116 1.39 25.91 -13.34
CA GLY A 116 1.78 24.56 -12.97
C GLY A 116 1.06 23.47 -13.77
N LEU A 117 0.49 23.80 -14.94
CA LEU A 117 0.02 22.82 -15.94
C LEU A 117 1.18 22.06 -16.59
N SER A 118 2.37 22.67 -16.64
CA SER A 118 3.60 22.12 -17.21
C SER A 118 4.08 20.78 -16.60
N ARG A 119 3.47 20.35 -15.49
CA ARG A 119 3.69 19.05 -14.86
C ARG A 119 2.94 17.90 -15.53
N TYR A 120 1.98 18.21 -16.39
CA TYR A 120 1.17 17.24 -17.12
C TYR A 120 1.63 17.14 -18.57
N PRO A 121 1.67 15.94 -19.15
CA PRO A 121 1.98 15.79 -20.56
C PRO A 121 0.92 16.52 -21.41
N ARG A 122 1.40 17.32 -22.36
CA ARG A 122 0.57 17.84 -23.44
C ARG A 122 0.53 16.80 -24.55
N VAL A 123 -0.66 16.46 -25.00
CA VAL A 123 -0.88 15.41 -26.01
C VAL A 123 -1.75 15.93 -27.12
N GLN A 124 -1.55 15.39 -28.32
CA GLN A 124 -2.47 15.55 -29.42
C GLN A 124 -3.55 14.48 -29.32
N THR A 125 -4.81 14.89 -29.19
CA THR A 125 -6.00 14.01 -29.25
C THR A 125 -6.69 14.16 -30.59
N ASP A 126 -7.69 13.31 -30.87
CA ASP A 126 -8.49 13.38 -32.10
C ASP A 126 -9.25 14.71 -32.28
N GLN A 127 -9.46 15.46 -31.18
CA GLN A 127 -10.27 16.68 -31.20
C GLN A 127 -9.42 17.96 -31.12
N ARG A 128 -8.52 18.01 -30.14
CA ARG A 128 -7.59 19.14 -29.93
C ARG A 128 -6.45 18.77 -29.00
N ASP A 129 -5.47 19.65 -28.88
CA ASP A 129 -4.41 19.51 -27.89
C ASP A 129 -4.97 19.57 -26.46
N ALA A 130 -4.48 18.68 -25.61
CA ALA A 130 -4.93 18.55 -24.23
C ALA A 130 -3.76 18.33 -23.27
N TYR A 131 -3.94 18.75 -22.03
CA TYR A 131 -3.14 18.27 -20.91
C TYR A 131 -3.81 17.04 -20.32
N VAL A 132 -3.05 15.97 -20.14
CA VAL A 132 -3.56 14.72 -19.59
C VAL A 132 -3.15 14.55 -18.15
N VAL A 133 -4.10 14.13 -17.32
CA VAL A 133 -3.84 13.62 -15.98
C VAL A 133 -4.41 12.22 -15.89
N ALA A 134 -3.54 11.24 -15.73
CA ALA A 134 -3.95 9.87 -15.46
C ALA A 134 -3.49 9.46 -14.06
N LYS A 135 -4.35 8.72 -13.36
CA LYS A 135 -4.04 8.17 -12.04
C LYS A 135 -4.71 6.82 -11.85
N LEU A 136 -3.94 5.78 -11.55
CA LEU A 136 -4.47 4.46 -11.24
C LEU A 136 -4.70 4.30 -9.74
N SER A 137 -3.75 4.81 -8.96
CA SER A 137 -3.75 4.67 -7.51
C SER A 137 -5.00 5.27 -6.87
N ARG A 138 -5.44 4.65 -5.77
CA ARG A 138 -6.75 4.89 -5.14
C ARG A 138 -7.95 4.66 -6.07
N GLY A 139 -7.79 4.03 -7.23
CA GLY A 139 -8.85 3.92 -8.24
C GLY A 139 -9.13 5.23 -8.97
N GLY A 140 -8.19 6.18 -8.97
CA GLY A 140 -8.30 7.45 -9.69
C GLY A 140 -8.23 8.70 -8.84
N ILE A 141 -8.29 9.84 -9.53
CA ILE A 141 -8.26 11.17 -8.92
C ILE A 141 -9.48 11.36 -8.00
N SER A 142 -9.28 11.95 -6.82
CA SER A 142 -10.38 12.20 -5.89
C SER A 142 -11.25 13.37 -6.35
N THR A 143 -12.54 13.36 -6.00
CA THR A 143 -13.48 14.45 -6.29
C THR A 143 -12.94 15.82 -5.87
N GLY A 144 -12.37 15.94 -4.67
CA GLY A 144 -11.78 17.19 -4.20
C GLY A 144 -10.57 17.65 -5.01
N ALA A 145 -9.74 16.71 -5.49
CA ALA A 145 -8.62 17.04 -6.38
C ALA A 145 -9.10 17.52 -7.75
N ILE A 146 -10.15 16.91 -8.32
CA ILE A 146 -10.79 17.37 -9.57
C ILE A 146 -11.27 18.82 -9.42
N HIS A 147 -12.00 19.14 -8.34
CA HIS A 147 -12.46 20.50 -8.08
C HIS A 147 -11.30 21.51 -7.97
N ARG A 148 -10.22 21.14 -7.26
CA ARG A 148 -9.03 22.01 -7.13
C ARG A 148 -8.34 22.24 -8.47
N MET A 149 -8.18 21.19 -9.28
CA MET A 149 -7.59 21.32 -10.62
C MET A 149 -8.46 22.19 -11.53
N ALA A 150 -9.77 21.93 -11.56
CA ALA A 150 -10.70 22.71 -12.36
C ALA A 150 -10.67 24.19 -11.98
N LYS A 151 -10.74 24.52 -10.69
CA LYS A 151 -10.62 25.92 -10.20
C LYS A 151 -9.27 26.54 -10.53
N ARG A 152 -8.17 25.81 -10.31
CA ARG A 152 -6.81 26.32 -10.51
C ARG A 152 -6.49 26.58 -11.98
N TYR A 153 -6.96 25.73 -12.89
CA TYR A 153 -6.53 25.75 -14.29
C TYR A 153 -7.56 26.36 -15.24
N ARG A 154 -8.77 26.69 -14.78
CA ARG A 154 -9.87 27.20 -15.62
C ARG A 154 -9.44 28.33 -16.56
N SER A 155 -8.85 29.39 -16.01
CA SER A 155 -8.47 30.58 -16.78
C SER A 155 -7.34 30.30 -17.76
N THR A 156 -6.35 29.50 -17.35
CA THR A 156 -5.23 29.14 -18.22
C THR A 156 -5.68 28.28 -19.39
N LEU A 157 -6.50 27.25 -19.14
CA LEU A 157 -7.04 26.38 -20.20
C LEU A 157 -7.92 27.16 -21.20
N ALA A 158 -8.72 28.12 -20.70
CA ALA A 158 -9.50 29.00 -21.55
C ALA A 158 -8.60 29.92 -22.43
N ALA A 159 -7.57 30.52 -21.82
CA ALA A 159 -6.66 31.43 -22.52
C ALA A 159 -5.80 30.74 -23.58
N THR A 160 -5.41 29.49 -23.35
CA THR A 160 -4.56 28.72 -24.28
C THR A 160 -5.37 27.81 -25.21
N ASN A 161 -6.70 27.79 -25.09
CA ASN A 161 -7.60 26.92 -25.87
C ASN A 161 -7.28 25.40 -25.78
N HIS A 162 -6.85 24.93 -24.60
CA HIS A 162 -6.55 23.52 -24.33
C HIS A 162 -7.59 22.86 -23.41
N ASP A 163 -7.66 21.53 -23.49
CA ASP A 163 -8.43 20.73 -22.53
C ASP A 163 -7.63 20.23 -21.34
N LEU A 164 -8.33 20.19 -20.20
CA LEU A 164 -8.16 19.34 -19.02
C LEU A 164 -8.61 17.89 -19.18
N VAL A 165 -7.87 16.95 -19.78
CA VAL A 165 -8.33 15.55 -19.87
C VAL A 165 -7.90 14.74 -18.64
N ILE A 166 -8.89 14.21 -17.90
CA ILE A 166 -8.68 13.29 -16.77
C ILE A 166 -8.98 11.87 -17.24
N ILE A 167 -7.96 11.02 -17.23
CA ILE A 167 -8.09 9.58 -17.50
C ILE A 167 -8.22 8.83 -16.18
N THR A 168 -9.20 7.93 -16.07
CA THR A 168 -9.44 7.17 -14.84
C THR A 168 -9.79 5.70 -15.06
N PRO A 169 -9.34 4.81 -14.15
CA PRO A 169 -9.69 3.39 -14.22
C PRO A 169 -11.11 3.09 -13.74
N SER A 170 -11.82 4.07 -13.16
CA SER A 170 -13.17 3.87 -12.64
C SER A 170 -14.18 4.68 -13.46
N PRO A 171 -15.23 4.04 -14.02
CA PRO A 171 -16.19 4.74 -14.86
C PRO A 171 -17.05 5.76 -14.07
N ARG A 172 -17.20 5.57 -12.77
CA ARG A 172 -18.09 6.39 -11.92
C ARG A 172 -17.35 7.42 -11.09
N ARG A 173 -16.10 7.15 -10.70
CA ARG A 173 -15.40 7.97 -9.71
C ARG A 173 -15.01 9.33 -10.28
N GLY A 174 -15.60 10.40 -9.75
CA GLY A 174 -15.26 11.76 -10.17
C GLY A 174 -16.02 12.23 -11.42
N LEU A 175 -16.82 11.38 -12.05
CA LEU A 175 -17.64 11.73 -13.21
C LEU A 175 -18.60 12.88 -12.91
N GLN A 176 -19.32 12.80 -11.78
CA GLN A 176 -20.24 13.87 -11.35
C GLN A 176 -19.51 15.19 -11.10
N ALA A 177 -18.29 15.12 -10.53
CA ALA A 177 -17.47 16.30 -10.30
C ALA A 177 -17.02 16.94 -11.61
N ALA A 178 -16.65 16.13 -12.60
CA ALA A 178 -16.22 16.60 -13.91
C ALA A 178 -17.36 17.27 -14.70
N ARG A 179 -18.60 16.79 -14.59
CA ARG A 179 -19.77 17.37 -15.28
C ARG A 179 -19.97 18.85 -14.99
N GLY A 180 -19.65 19.31 -13.78
CA GLY A 180 -19.74 20.73 -13.40
C GLY A 180 -18.69 21.65 -14.06
N TYR A 181 -17.69 21.08 -14.75
CA TYR A 181 -16.58 21.81 -15.35
C TYR A 181 -16.35 21.43 -16.83
N SER A 182 -17.38 20.93 -17.52
CA SER A 182 -17.29 20.33 -18.86
C SER A 182 -16.73 21.25 -19.96
N ALA A 183 -16.72 22.58 -19.77
CA ALA A 183 -16.21 23.52 -20.76
C ALA A 183 -14.72 23.31 -21.10
N ASN A 184 -13.89 23.03 -20.09
CA ASN A 184 -12.44 22.87 -20.23
C ASN A 184 -11.90 21.61 -19.52
N LEU A 185 -12.77 20.78 -18.95
CA LEU A 185 -12.39 19.54 -18.27
C LEU A 185 -13.16 18.38 -18.88
N ARG A 186 -12.41 17.42 -19.40
CA ARG A 186 -12.93 16.20 -20.01
C ARG A 186 -12.59 15.02 -19.13
N PHE A 187 -13.49 14.06 -19.11
CA PHE A 187 -13.36 12.88 -18.28
C PHE A 187 -13.44 11.66 -19.18
N GLN A 188 -12.37 10.87 -19.19
CA GLN A 188 -12.23 9.67 -20.01
C GLN A 188 -12.04 8.48 -19.08
N HIS A 189 -13.00 7.55 -19.09
CA HIS A 189 -12.75 6.24 -18.49
C HIS A 189 -11.92 5.40 -19.46
N HIS A 190 -10.79 4.90 -18.98
CA HIS A 190 -9.94 4.02 -19.76
C HIS A 190 -9.06 3.17 -18.83
N LEU A 191 -8.95 1.88 -19.10
CA LEU A 191 -8.14 0.95 -18.33
C LEU A 191 -7.41 0.02 -19.32
N PRO A 192 -6.15 0.32 -19.66
CA PRO A 192 -5.40 -0.51 -20.59
C PRO A 192 -5.10 -1.87 -19.95
N GLN A 193 -4.96 -2.90 -20.78
CA GLN A 193 -4.54 -4.23 -20.35
C GLN A 193 -3.05 -4.41 -20.60
N THR A 194 -2.31 -4.90 -19.60
CA THR A 194 -0.87 -5.21 -19.78
C THR A 194 -0.63 -6.51 -20.54
N GLN A 195 -1.66 -7.36 -20.64
CA GLN A 195 -1.69 -8.58 -21.42
C GLN A 195 -3.07 -8.73 -22.09
N PRO A 196 -3.15 -8.98 -23.40
CA PRO A 196 -4.43 -9.16 -24.08
C PRO A 196 -5.26 -10.29 -23.47
N GLY A 197 -6.52 -10.01 -23.13
CA GLY A 197 -7.46 -11.02 -22.63
C GLY A 197 -7.28 -11.40 -21.16
N VAL A 198 -6.26 -10.88 -20.48
CA VAL A 198 -6.05 -11.10 -19.04
C VAL A 198 -6.61 -9.91 -18.28
N GLN A 199 -7.69 -10.13 -17.53
CA GLN A 199 -8.23 -9.10 -16.67
C GLN A 199 -7.28 -8.88 -15.48
N GLY A 200 -6.79 -7.65 -15.33
CA GLY A 200 -5.94 -7.27 -14.21
C GLY A 200 -6.61 -7.56 -12.86
N ARG A 201 -5.93 -8.34 -12.03
CA ARG A 201 -6.41 -8.75 -10.71
C ARG A 201 -5.38 -8.39 -9.66
N ARG A 202 -5.70 -7.42 -8.80
CA ARG A 202 -4.88 -7.08 -7.62
C ARG A 202 -5.09 -8.03 -6.45
N VAL A 203 -6.27 -8.63 -6.37
CA VAL A 203 -6.72 -9.43 -5.22
C VAL A 203 -6.80 -10.89 -5.61
N TRP A 204 -5.88 -11.70 -5.14
CA TRP A 204 -5.87 -13.13 -5.36
C TRP A 204 -6.76 -13.83 -4.34
N THR A 205 -7.07 -15.08 -4.60
CA THR A 205 -7.60 -15.99 -3.57
C THR A 205 -6.56 -17.09 -3.44
N GLY A 206 -6.24 -17.54 -2.22
CA GLY A 206 -5.47 -18.78 -2.05
C GLY A 206 -6.09 -19.88 -2.92
N GLU A 207 -5.24 -20.67 -3.59
CA GLU A 207 -5.70 -21.73 -4.48
C GLU A 207 -6.66 -22.66 -3.71
N ASP A 208 -7.72 -23.09 -4.39
CA ASP A 208 -8.51 -24.22 -3.94
C ASP A 208 -7.60 -25.43 -4.11
N VAL A 209 -6.80 -25.73 -3.09
CA VAL A 209 -6.24 -27.07 -2.97
C VAL A 209 -7.48 -27.92 -2.76
N GLY A 210 -7.97 -28.54 -3.84
CA GLY A 210 -9.29 -29.16 -3.89
C GLY A 210 -9.49 -30.22 -2.80
N ASP A 211 -10.62 -30.94 -2.86
CA ASP A 211 -11.02 -32.01 -1.92
C ASP A 211 -10.04 -33.21 -1.80
N LEU A 212 -8.79 -33.05 -2.26
CA LEU A 212 -7.64 -33.95 -2.17
C LEU A 212 -6.66 -33.61 -1.03
N TRP A 213 -6.97 -32.66 -0.14
CA TRP A 213 -6.21 -32.50 1.11
C TRP A 213 -6.60 -33.58 2.12
N GLU A 214 -6.11 -34.79 1.91
CA GLU A 214 -5.82 -35.69 3.02
C GLU A 214 -4.64 -35.09 3.79
N SER A 215 -4.93 -34.27 4.80
CA SER A 215 -3.91 -33.70 5.69
C SER A 215 -2.98 -34.79 6.22
N PRO A 216 -1.64 -34.66 6.17
CA PRO A 216 -0.82 -35.33 7.15
C PRO A 216 -1.02 -34.58 8.48
N PRO A 217 -1.60 -35.23 9.51
CA PRO A 217 -1.84 -34.58 10.79
C PRO A 217 -0.50 -34.43 11.50
N ILE A 218 -0.10 -33.19 11.76
CA ILE A 218 0.64 -32.92 13.00
C ILE A 218 -0.33 -32.07 13.82
N GLU A 219 -1.18 -32.77 14.57
CA GLU A 219 -2.29 -32.24 15.38
C GLU A 219 -1.83 -31.58 16.69
N GLY A 220 -0.56 -31.71 17.03
CA GLY A 220 -0.01 -31.20 18.29
C GLY A 220 0.13 -29.68 18.36
N PRO A 221 0.39 -29.15 19.56
CA PRO A 221 0.73 -27.75 19.75
C PRO A 221 2.03 -27.40 19.03
N ALA A 222 2.17 -26.15 18.59
CA ALA A 222 3.41 -25.69 17.94
C ALA A 222 4.58 -25.59 18.93
N ILE A 223 4.28 -25.35 20.21
CA ILE A 223 5.24 -25.31 21.30
C ILE A 223 4.70 -26.04 22.53
N THR A 224 5.60 -26.56 23.36
CA THR A 224 5.26 -27.12 24.68
C THR A 224 5.15 -26.03 25.75
N GLU A 225 4.56 -26.36 26.89
CA GLU A 225 4.50 -25.45 28.05
C GLU A 225 5.89 -25.01 28.54
N LEU A 226 6.88 -25.91 28.50
CA LEU A 226 8.27 -25.61 28.84
C LEU A 226 8.85 -24.55 27.89
N GLN A 227 8.66 -24.74 26.58
CA GLN A 227 9.09 -23.77 25.57
C GLN A 227 8.36 -22.43 25.72
N ALA A 228 7.07 -22.45 26.04
CA ALA A 228 6.29 -21.23 26.29
C ALA A 228 6.85 -20.44 27.48
N SER A 229 7.26 -21.12 28.55
CA SER A 229 7.93 -20.48 29.69
C SER A 229 9.25 -19.82 29.29
N GLU A 230 10.10 -20.52 28.53
CA GLU A 230 11.37 -19.98 28.03
C GLU A 230 11.16 -18.76 27.12
N TRP A 231 10.19 -18.83 26.21
CA TRP A 231 9.90 -17.75 25.25
C TRP A 231 9.24 -16.53 25.92
N ARG A 232 8.48 -16.74 27.01
CA ARG A 232 7.98 -15.64 27.84
C ARG A 232 9.13 -14.80 28.40
N HIS A 233 10.21 -15.44 28.85
CA HIS A 233 11.42 -14.73 29.29
C HIS A 233 12.15 -13.98 28.17
N GLN A 234 11.92 -14.36 26.91
CA GLN A 234 12.42 -13.66 25.72
C GLN A 234 11.51 -12.52 25.25
N GLY A 235 10.38 -12.29 25.94
CA GLY A 235 9.46 -11.19 25.65
C GLY A 235 8.42 -11.51 24.56
N VAL A 236 8.16 -12.79 24.25
CA VAL A 236 7.05 -13.17 23.37
C VAL A 236 5.71 -12.88 24.08
N PRO A 237 4.73 -12.24 23.42
CA PRO A 237 3.46 -11.88 24.07
C PRO A 237 2.67 -13.10 24.55
N ASP A 238 2.00 -13.00 25.70
CA ASP A 238 1.26 -14.12 26.31
C ASP A 238 0.18 -14.69 25.39
N LEU A 239 -0.58 -13.84 24.69
CA LEU A 239 -1.57 -14.31 23.72
C LEU A 239 -0.93 -15.11 22.58
N THR A 240 0.29 -14.75 22.16
CA THR A 240 1.02 -15.53 21.16
C THR A 240 1.38 -16.89 21.73
N LEU A 241 1.92 -16.94 22.95
CA LEU A 241 2.29 -18.20 23.60
C LEU A 241 1.07 -19.11 23.84
N GLU A 242 -0.08 -18.53 24.20
CA GLU A 242 -1.34 -19.26 24.32
C GLU A 242 -1.73 -19.88 22.97
N ILE A 243 -1.78 -19.08 21.90
CA ILE A 243 -2.14 -19.56 20.56
C ILE A 243 -1.19 -20.68 20.11
N LEU A 244 0.12 -20.52 20.32
CA LEU A 244 1.10 -21.53 19.89
C LEU A 244 1.01 -22.85 20.65
N GLN A 245 0.39 -22.87 21.83
CA GLN A 245 0.09 -24.09 22.58
C GLN A 245 -1.22 -24.76 22.14
N LEU A 246 -1.94 -24.20 21.17
CA LEU A 246 -3.13 -24.81 20.59
C LEU A 246 -2.78 -25.77 19.45
N THR A 247 -3.69 -26.70 19.16
CA THR A 247 -3.59 -27.58 17.98
C THR A 247 -3.51 -26.74 16.70
N ARG A 248 -2.97 -27.30 15.62
CA ARG A 248 -2.93 -26.59 14.32
C ARG A 248 -4.32 -26.09 13.88
N LYS A 249 -5.35 -26.92 14.06
CA LYS A 249 -6.73 -26.58 13.73
C LYS A 249 -7.20 -25.34 14.51
N ASP A 250 -7.02 -25.34 15.82
CA ASP A 250 -7.45 -24.23 16.66
C ASP A 250 -6.64 -22.96 16.36
N ARG A 251 -5.34 -23.08 16.00
CA ARG A 251 -4.53 -21.95 15.54
C ARG A 251 -5.08 -21.33 14.26
N ILE A 252 -5.55 -22.14 13.31
CA ILE A 252 -6.21 -21.66 12.08
C ILE A 252 -7.48 -20.90 12.43
N GLU A 253 -8.32 -21.45 13.32
CA GLU A 253 -9.54 -20.78 13.79
C GLU A 253 -9.22 -19.43 14.46
N ARG A 254 -8.23 -19.39 15.35
CA ARG A 254 -7.76 -18.13 15.98
C ARG A 254 -7.22 -17.13 14.98
N ALA A 255 -6.52 -17.59 13.94
CA ALA A 255 -6.00 -16.72 12.89
C ALA A 255 -7.14 -16.11 12.04
N HIS A 256 -8.21 -16.87 11.79
CA HIS A 256 -9.42 -16.35 11.14
C HIS A 256 -10.17 -15.34 12.02
N GLU A 257 -10.28 -15.56 13.32
CA GLU A 257 -10.85 -14.59 14.27
C GLU A 257 -10.05 -13.28 14.28
N ALA A 258 -8.72 -13.38 14.36
CA ALA A 258 -7.80 -12.25 14.28
C ALA A 258 -7.97 -11.50 12.95
N LEU A 259 -8.02 -12.21 11.82
CA LEU A 259 -8.24 -11.61 10.51
C LEU A 259 -9.60 -10.90 10.43
N ALA A 260 -10.67 -11.52 10.93
CA ALA A 260 -12.00 -10.94 10.94
C ALA A 260 -12.08 -9.65 11.78
N CYS A 261 -11.38 -9.64 12.92
CA CYS A 261 -11.21 -8.47 13.77
C CYS A 261 -10.41 -7.39 13.05
N ASP A 262 -9.13 -7.61 12.76
CA ASP A 262 -8.18 -6.58 12.32
C ASP A 262 -8.38 -6.17 10.84
N GLY A 263 -9.03 -7.04 10.08
CA GLY A 263 -9.30 -6.91 8.65
C GLY A 263 -8.13 -7.33 7.76
N VAL A 264 -6.90 -7.30 8.29
CA VAL A 264 -5.67 -7.63 7.58
C VAL A 264 -4.71 -8.35 8.52
N ILE A 265 -4.09 -9.44 8.04
CA ILE A 265 -2.94 -10.08 8.67
C ILE A 265 -1.83 -10.25 7.62
N THR A 266 -0.58 -10.00 7.98
CA THR A 266 0.55 -10.30 7.08
C THR A 266 1.01 -11.74 7.22
N GLU A 267 1.70 -12.24 6.20
CA GLU A 267 2.38 -13.54 6.27
C GLU A 267 3.34 -13.65 7.45
N GLY A 268 4.13 -12.60 7.73
CA GLY A 268 5.01 -12.57 8.90
C GLY A 268 4.26 -12.65 10.23
N GLN A 269 3.10 -11.99 10.34
CA GLN A 269 2.23 -12.12 11.53
C GLN A 269 1.63 -13.52 11.66
N LEU A 270 1.22 -14.11 10.55
CA LEU A 270 0.69 -15.47 10.50
C LEU A 270 1.73 -16.49 11.00
N GLN A 271 2.95 -16.41 10.48
CA GLN A 271 4.06 -17.28 10.90
C GLN A 271 4.48 -17.05 12.35
N ARG A 272 4.52 -15.80 12.81
CA ARG A 272 5.02 -15.45 14.14
C ARG A 272 4.03 -15.77 15.25
N HIS A 273 2.78 -15.36 15.08
CA HIS A 273 1.77 -15.47 16.13
C HIS A 273 1.00 -16.79 16.09
N PHE A 274 0.93 -17.42 14.92
CA PHE A 274 0.14 -18.62 14.72
C PHE A 274 0.95 -19.82 14.25
N LYS A 275 2.23 -19.66 13.82
CA LYS A 275 3.04 -20.73 13.23
C LYS A 275 2.29 -21.45 12.09
N LEU A 276 1.66 -20.65 11.24
CA LEU A 276 0.91 -21.07 10.06
C LEU A 276 1.56 -20.51 8.80
N GLU A 277 1.36 -21.21 7.70
CA GLU A 277 1.87 -20.86 6.37
C GLU A 277 0.72 -20.51 5.42
N ALA A 278 1.03 -20.18 4.16
CA ALA A 278 0.03 -19.78 3.17
C ALA A 278 -1.02 -20.87 2.89
N GLU A 279 -0.60 -22.14 2.97
CA GLU A 279 -1.43 -23.31 2.73
C GLU A 279 -2.51 -23.50 3.81
N ASP A 280 -2.30 -22.94 5.01
CA ASP A 280 -3.28 -22.96 6.11
C ASP A 280 -4.43 -21.98 5.90
N PHE A 281 -4.32 -21.07 4.92
CA PHE A 281 -5.28 -20.01 4.62
C PHE A 281 -5.91 -20.19 3.21
N PRO A 282 -6.45 -21.38 2.87
CA PRO A 282 -7.09 -21.57 1.57
C PRO A 282 -8.30 -20.64 1.48
N LYS A 283 -8.61 -20.18 0.27
CA LYS A 283 -9.78 -19.31 -0.01
C LYS A 283 -9.74 -17.91 0.62
N VAL A 284 -8.74 -17.58 1.45
CA VAL A 284 -8.58 -16.23 1.99
C VAL A 284 -8.07 -15.31 0.88
N PRO A 285 -8.73 -14.16 0.62
CA PRO A 285 -8.24 -13.23 -0.37
C PRO A 285 -6.96 -12.55 0.10
N TYR A 286 -6.00 -12.37 -0.80
CA TYR A 286 -4.73 -11.73 -0.48
C TYR A 286 -4.27 -10.74 -1.55
N VAL A 287 -3.34 -9.87 -1.17
CA VAL A 287 -2.62 -8.94 -2.06
C VAL A 287 -1.13 -9.08 -1.77
N GLU A 288 -0.32 -9.17 -2.82
CA GLU A 288 1.13 -9.07 -2.75
C GLU A 288 1.58 -7.71 -3.27
N ASP A 289 2.41 -7.02 -2.49
CA ASP A 289 2.89 -5.70 -2.87
C ASP A 289 4.20 -5.35 -2.14
N LEU A 290 4.84 -4.24 -2.54
CA LEU A 290 5.94 -3.66 -1.76
C LEU A 290 5.38 -2.69 -0.72
N ALA A 291 5.70 -2.95 0.54
CA ALA A 291 5.34 -2.05 1.63
C ALA A 291 6.54 -1.30 2.19
N GLN A 292 6.27 -0.13 2.76
CA GLN A 292 7.24 0.70 3.46
C GLN A 292 6.92 0.68 4.96
N PRO A 293 7.61 -0.16 5.76
CA PRO A 293 7.40 -0.25 7.20
C PRO A 293 7.53 1.08 7.94
N VAL A 294 8.52 1.88 7.52
CA VAL A 294 8.77 3.20 8.11
C VAL A 294 8.49 4.27 7.06
N HIS A 295 7.60 5.19 7.39
CA HIS A 295 7.19 6.26 6.50
C HIS A 295 8.39 7.03 5.93
N MET A 296 8.34 7.34 4.64
CA MET A 296 9.40 8.00 3.86
C MET A 296 10.75 7.27 3.77
N ARG A 297 11.00 6.17 4.51
CA ARG A 297 12.23 5.39 4.39
C ARG A 297 12.13 4.35 3.30
N ARG A 298 12.22 4.81 2.06
CA ARG A 298 12.06 3.97 0.86
C ARG A 298 13.09 2.83 0.80
N SER A 299 14.30 3.03 1.33
CA SER A 299 15.32 1.97 1.44
C SER A 299 14.92 0.76 2.28
N LEU A 300 13.77 0.80 2.96
CA LEU A 300 13.21 -0.30 3.74
C LEU A 300 11.99 -0.94 3.05
N GLU A 301 11.79 -0.72 1.75
CA GLU A 301 10.75 -1.43 1.00
C GLU A 301 10.97 -2.95 1.09
N VAL A 302 9.92 -3.67 1.47
CA VAL A 302 9.91 -5.12 1.59
C VAL A 302 8.70 -5.69 0.85
N PRO A 303 8.84 -6.83 0.15
CA PRO A 303 7.70 -7.56 -0.39
C PRO A 303 6.89 -8.14 0.77
N ILE A 304 5.58 -7.96 0.73
CA ILE A 304 4.67 -8.47 1.77
C ILE A 304 3.42 -9.03 1.10
N ARG A 305 2.99 -10.19 1.61
CA ARG A 305 1.65 -10.72 1.38
C ARG A 305 0.72 -10.30 2.52
N PHE A 306 -0.37 -9.63 2.16
CA PHE A 306 -1.46 -9.24 3.06
C PHE A 306 -2.66 -10.15 2.83
N TYR A 307 -3.03 -10.97 3.81
CA TYR A 307 -4.29 -11.69 3.84
C TYR A 307 -5.40 -10.76 4.34
N LEU A 308 -6.59 -10.88 3.73
CA LEU A 308 -7.66 -9.90 3.88
C LEU A 308 -8.95 -10.56 4.36
N ALA A 309 -9.63 -9.92 5.31
CA ALA A 309 -10.95 -10.38 5.75
C ALA A 309 -12.03 -10.30 4.65
N SER A 310 -11.79 -9.48 3.62
CA SER A 310 -12.69 -9.39 2.47
C SER A 310 -11.98 -8.90 1.21
N ARG A 311 -12.50 -9.30 0.04
CA ARG A 311 -12.01 -8.81 -1.26
C ARG A 311 -12.08 -7.29 -1.43
N LYS A 312 -13.00 -6.62 -0.71
CA LYS A 312 -13.13 -5.15 -0.76
C LYS A 312 -11.88 -4.45 -0.22
N LEU A 313 -11.21 -5.03 0.78
CA LEU A 313 -9.98 -4.47 1.34
C LEU A 313 -8.82 -4.51 0.34
N GLY A 314 -8.86 -5.37 -0.67
CA GLY A 314 -7.84 -5.40 -1.71
C GLY A 314 -7.86 -4.20 -2.65
N GLN A 315 -8.83 -3.28 -2.48
CA GLN A 315 -8.83 -1.95 -3.11
C GLN A 315 -8.10 -0.89 -2.28
N ALA A 316 -7.79 -1.17 -1.00
CA ALA A 316 -7.09 -0.25 -0.11
C ALA A 316 -5.62 -0.11 -0.52
N GLU A 317 -5.02 1.05 -0.29
CA GLU A 317 -3.60 1.24 -0.57
C GLU A 317 -2.73 0.50 0.44
N VAL A 318 -1.51 0.12 0.04
CA VAL A 318 -0.55 -0.56 0.93
C VAL A 318 -0.35 0.16 2.27
N PRO A 319 -0.23 1.50 2.36
CA PRO A 319 -0.13 2.18 3.65
C PRO A 319 -1.36 1.95 4.55
N GLN A 320 -2.56 1.81 3.99
CA GLN A 320 -3.77 1.52 4.77
C GLN A 320 -3.79 0.06 5.26
N LEU A 321 -3.33 -0.88 4.43
CA LEU A 321 -3.19 -2.29 4.82
C LEU A 321 -2.12 -2.44 5.92
N ALA A 322 -0.98 -1.79 5.74
CA ALA A 322 0.09 -1.68 6.73
C ALA A 322 -0.40 -1.10 8.06
N HIS A 323 -1.27 -0.08 8.01
CA HIS A 323 -1.84 0.53 9.20
C HIS A 323 -2.66 -0.48 10.01
N ARG A 324 -3.52 -1.23 9.32
CA ARG A 324 -4.35 -2.28 9.92
C ARG A 324 -3.49 -3.40 10.49
N ALA A 325 -2.50 -3.86 9.74
CA ALA A 325 -1.55 -4.88 10.21
C ALA A 325 -0.80 -4.42 11.47
N GLY A 326 -0.31 -3.17 11.51
CA GLY A 326 0.33 -2.62 12.70
C GLY A 326 -0.60 -2.45 13.90
N THR A 327 -1.87 -2.15 13.66
CA THR A 327 -2.91 -2.12 14.71
C THR A 327 -3.17 -3.53 15.27
N GLY A 328 -3.25 -4.55 14.39
CA GLY A 328 -3.35 -5.96 14.80
C GLY A 328 -2.12 -6.46 15.56
N GLU A 329 -0.92 -5.99 15.19
CA GLU A 329 0.31 -6.31 15.94
C GLU A 329 0.24 -5.77 17.37
N LEU A 330 -0.22 -4.52 17.57
CA LEU A 330 -0.45 -3.97 18.90
C LEU A 330 -1.42 -4.83 19.72
N ARG A 331 -2.49 -5.33 19.09
CA ARG A 331 -3.45 -6.23 19.74
C ARG A 331 -2.74 -7.48 20.28
N HIS A 332 -1.85 -8.09 19.50
CA HIS A 332 -1.05 -9.23 19.96
C HIS A 332 -0.06 -8.86 21.08
N LEU A 333 0.63 -7.71 20.97
CA LEU A 333 1.57 -7.23 21.99
C LEU A 333 0.91 -7.02 23.36
N TYR A 334 -0.35 -6.58 23.38
CA TYR A 334 -1.12 -6.32 24.60
C TYR A 334 -2.01 -7.50 25.03
N GLY A 335 -1.95 -8.62 24.32
CA GLY A 335 -2.75 -9.80 24.64
C GLY A 335 -4.27 -9.61 24.51
N VAL A 336 -4.70 -8.66 23.68
CA VAL A 336 -6.11 -8.34 23.50
C VAL A 336 -6.75 -9.34 22.53
N ARG A 337 -7.85 -9.96 22.95
CA ARG A 337 -8.58 -10.91 22.10
C ARG A 337 -9.51 -10.18 21.11
N PRO A 338 -9.87 -10.80 19.97
CA PRO A 338 -10.81 -10.24 19.01
C PRO A 338 -12.12 -9.70 19.62
N GLU A 339 -12.70 -10.39 20.59
CA GLU A 339 -13.94 -10.01 21.29
C GLU A 339 -13.82 -8.77 22.17
N GLN A 340 -12.59 -8.36 22.52
CA GLN A 340 -12.28 -7.16 23.30
C GLN A 340 -11.97 -5.94 22.40
N CYS A 341 -12.03 -6.11 21.09
CA CYS A 341 -11.56 -5.13 20.11
C CYS A 341 -12.69 -4.62 19.22
N GLU A 342 -12.91 -3.31 19.24
CA GLU A 342 -13.74 -2.60 18.28
C GLU A 342 -12.84 -1.89 17.26
N GLN A 343 -12.74 -2.43 16.04
CA GLN A 343 -12.05 -1.74 14.95
C GLN A 343 -12.91 -0.57 14.45
N VAL A 344 -12.37 0.63 14.48
CA VAL A 344 -13.10 1.79 13.97
C VAL A 344 -13.05 1.77 12.44
N ARG A 345 -14.21 1.49 11.82
CA ARG A 345 -14.32 1.55 10.37
C ARG A 345 -14.26 3.00 9.94
N GLN A 346 -13.16 3.43 9.32
CA GLN A 346 -12.95 4.76 8.68
C GLN A 346 -14.00 5.17 7.62
N ASN A 347 -15.12 4.44 7.48
CA ASN A 347 -16.16 4.64 6.49
C ASN A 347 -17.57 4.85 7.07
N THR A 348 -17.71 5.15 8.36
CA THR A 348 -18.96 5.66 8.93
C THR A 348 -19.18 7.10 8.47
N ARG A 349 -19.75 7.26 7.28
CA ARG A 349 -20.14 8.56 6.68
C ARG A 349 -21.08 9.42 7.54
N ASN A 350 -21.54 8.97 8.71
CA ASN A 350 -22.69 9.56 9.41
C ASN A 350 -22.56 9.72 10.94
N LEU A 351 -21.37 9.62 11.56
CA LEU A 351 -21.24 9.92 12.99
C LEU A 351 -20.19 11.02 13.21
N ARG A 352 -20.69 12.25 13.40
CA ARG A 352 -20.01 13.45 13.94
C ARG A 352 -18.60 13.75 13.39
N ARG A 353 -18.55 14.63 12.37
CA ARG A 353 -17.35 15.26 11.79
C ARG A 353 -16.46 16.07 12.78
N ASN A 354 -16.62 15.94 14.09
CA ASN A 354 -16.00 16.81 15.08
C ASN A 354 -15.04 16.06 16.04
N PHE A 355 -14.71 14.80 15.77
CA PHE A 355 -13.81 14.01 16.62
C PHE A 355 -12.85 13.17 15.76
N GLU A 356 -11.55 13.27 16.03
CA GLU A 356 -10.54 12.36 15.47
C GLU A 356 -10.76 10.96 16.05
N GLU A 357 -11.08 9.98 15.21
CA GLU A 357 -11.29 8.60 15.65
C GLU A 357 -9.94 7.85 15.77
N PRO A 358 -9.75 7.00 16.80
CA PRO A 358 -8.59 6.10 16.89
C PRO A 358 -8.69 4.97 15.85
N ASP A 359 -7.60 4.25 15.64
CA ASP A 359 -7.57 3.11 14.71
C ASP A 359 -8.39 1.92 15.21
N ALA A 360 -8.27 1.66 16.51
CA ALA A 360 -9.06 0.69 17.22
C ALA A 360 -9.40 1.19 18.63
N ILE A 361 -10.41 0.56 19.21
CA ILE A 361 -10.84 0.80 20.58
C ILE A 361 -10.81 -0.55 21.29
N TRP A 362 -10.11 -0.62 22.42
CA TRP A 362 -10.07 -1.82 23.24
C TRP A 362 -10.94 -1.65 24.48
N HIS A 363 -11.57 -2.76 24.86
CA HIS A 363 -12.37 -2.91 26.06
C HIS A 363 -11.60 -3.83 27.01
N PRO A 364 -10.86 -3.27 28.00
CA PRO A 364 -10.01 -4.06 28.88
C PRO A 364 -10.80 -5.14 29.65
N ASP A 365 -12.05 -4.82 29.97
CA ASP A 365 -13.00 -5.73 30.61
C ASP A 365 -14.17 -6.03 29.66
N PRO A 366 -14.31 -7.28 29.17
CA PRO A 366 -15.46 -7.68 28.37
C PRO A 366 -16.82 -7.49 29.07
N ALA A 367 -16.83 -7.45 30.40
CA ALA A 367 -18.04 -7.21 31.19
C ALA A 367 -18.38 -5.71 31.33
N ASP A 368 -17.39 -4.82 31.13
CA ASP A 368 -17.56 -3.37 31.21
C ASP A 368 -17.12 -2.67 29.92
N TRP A 369 -18.06 -2.57 28.99
CA TRP A 369 -17.85 -1.89 27.70
C TRP A 369 -17.71 -0.36 27.82
N THR A 370 -17.92 0.23 29.00
CA THR A 370 -17.79 1.67 29.20
C THR A 370 -16.33 2.11 29.31
N ARG A 371 -15.44 1.22 29.72
CA ARG A 371 -13.99 1.45 29.78
C ARG A 371 -13.39 1.23 28.41
N ARG A 372 -12.90 2.32 27.81
CA ARG A 372 -12.42 2.35 26.42
C ARG A 372 -11.00 2.87 26.38
N VAL A 373 -10.13 2.13 25.69
CA VAL A 373 -8.74 2.51 25.43
C VAL A 373 -8.60 2.82 23.93
N ALA A 374 -8.11 4.01 23.61
CA ALA A 374 -7.81 4.38 22.22
C ALA A 374 -6.50 3.73 21.78
N VAL A 375 -6.48 3.19 20.58
CA VAL A 375 -5.30 2.55 19.98
C VAL A 375 -4.95 3.29 18.71
N GLU A 376 -3.71 3.71 18.59
CA GLU A 376 -3.20 4.39 17.40
C GLU A 376 -1.90 3.74 16.94
N PHE A 377 -1.77 3.52 15.64
CA PHE A 377 -0.55 3.02 15.04
C PHE A 377 0.04 4.04 14.05
N ASP A 378 1.13 4.71 14.44
CA ASP A 378 1.80 5.69 13.59
C ASP A 378 2.96 5.07 12.81
N THR A 379 2.78 4.93 11.49
CA THR A 379 3.85 4.51 10.55
C THR A 379 5.01 5.51 10.46
N GLY A 380 4.94 6.65 11.15
CA GLY A 380 5.89 7.76 11.13
C GLY A 380 5.45 8.92 10.24
N SER A 381 4.19 8.93 9.81
CA SER A 381 3.66 9.90 8.85
C SER A 381 3.08 11.15 9.49
N TYR A 382 2.76 11.09 10.78
CA TYR A 382 2.09 12.19 11.45
C TYR A 382 3.06 13.36 11.74
N PRO A 383 2.74 14.59 11.32
CA PRO A 383 3.44 15.75 11.84
C PRO A 383 3.12 15.93 13.33
N ARG A 384 3.99 16.66 14.05
CA ARG A 384 3.86 16.88 15.50
C ARG A 384 2.47 17.37 15.93
N HIS A 385 1.91 18.35 15.21
CA HIS A 385 0.59 18.91 15.56
C HIS A 385 -0.54 17.87 15.49
N VAL A 386 -0.48 16.90 14.56
CA VAL A 386 -1.47 15.82 14.47
C VAL A 386 -1.38 14.88 15.68
N ILE A 387 -0.17 14.60 16.16
CA ILE A 387 0.02 13.78 17.37
C ILE A 387 -0.54 14.50 18.60
N GLU A 388 -0.27 15.79 18.74
CA GLU A 388 -0.76 16.62 19.84
C GLU A 388 -2.30 16.71 19.82
N GLU A 389 -2.89 16.94 18.66
CA GLU A 389 -4.35 16.98 18.45
C GLU A 389 -5.01 15.64 18.79
N LYS A 390 -4.49 14.51 18.28
CA LYS A 390 -4.99 13.16 18.61
C LYS A 390 -4.86 12.87 20.10
N ARG A 391 -3.74 13.20 20.74
CA ARG A 391 -3.53 13.02 22.18
C ARG A 391 -4.57 13.77 23.00
N GLU A 392 -4.78 15.05 22.72
CA GLU A 392 -5.76 15.88 23.44
C GLU A 392 -7.18 15.38 23.25
N THR A 393 -7.48 14.94 22.03
CA THR A 393 -8.76 14.38 21.65
C THR A 393 -9.00 13.06 22.39
N PHE A 394 -8.03 12.15 22.40
CA PHE A 394 -8.20 10.85 23.06
C PHE A 394 -8.31 10.95 24.58
N ARG A 395 -7.51 11.82 25.23
CA ARG A 395 -7.57 12.01 26.69
C ARG A 395 -8.94 12.49 27.20
N LYS A 396 -9.75 13.13 26.35
CA LYS A 396 -11.09 13.60 26.71
C LYS A 396 -12.15 12.48 26.67
N HIS A 397 -11.89 11.40 25.92
CA HIS A 397 -12.91 10.42 25.56
C HIS A 397 -12.54 8.96 25.89
N PHE A 398 -11.28 8.68 26.23
CA PHE A 398 -10.77 7.36 26.51
C PHE A 398 -10.00 7.36 27.83
N GLU A 399 -10.07 6.23 28.55
CA GLU A 399 -9.37 6.04 29.82
C GLU A 399 -7.86 5.89 29.62
N GLY A 400 -7.46 5.31 28.50
CA GLY A 400 -6.07 5.07 28.14
C GLY A 400 -5.81 5.29 26.66
N ILE A 401 -4.52 5.43 26.33
CA ILE A 401 -4.03 5.56 24.96
C ILE A 401 -2.89 4.57 24.78
N VAL A 402 -3.05 3.64 23.85
CA VAL A 402 -1.98 2.78 23.36
C VAL A 402 -1.50 3.35 22.03
N TRP A 403 -0.18 3.49 21.91
CA TRP A 403 0.43 4.07 20.71
C TRP A 403 1.59 3.21 20.23
N GLY A 404 1.54 2.78 18.97
CA GLY A 404 2.59 2.00 18.32
C GLY A 404 3.29 2.77 17.21
N VAL A 405 4.58 2.48 16.99
CA VAL A 405 5.38 3.02 15.89
C VAL A 405 6.36 1.98 15.35
N THR A 406 6.90 2.20 14.15
CA THR A 406 7.77 1.21 13.48
C THR A 406 9.27 1.47 13.62
N SER A 407 9.70 2.52 14.33
CA SER A 407 11.14 2.80 14.52
C SER A 407 11.46 3.39 15.88
N GLN A 408 12.60 2.99 16.46
CA GLN A 408 13.08 3.46 17.77
C GLN A 408 13.24 4.98 17.83
N ARG A 409 13.73 5.60 16.75
CA ARG A 409 13.83 7.07 16.67
C ARG A 409 12.46 7.73 16.79
N ARG A 410 11.45 7.18 16.11
CA ARG A 410 10.08 7.69 16.20
C ARG A 410 9.49 7.43 17.58
N GLN A 411 9.76 6.26 18.15
CA GLN A 411 9.32 5.87 19.49
C GLN A 411 9.79 6.88 20.54
N ALA A 412 11.08 7.21 20.58
CA ALA A 412 11.63 8.22 21.49
C ALA A 412 10.97 9.59 21.30
N SER A 413 10.79 10.03 20.05
CA SER A 413 10.18 11.32 19.73
C SER A 413 8.70 11.39 20.15
N VAL A 414 7.92 10.34 19.90
CA VAL A 414 6.49 10.31 20.21
C VAL A 414 6.28 10.09 21.71
N ALA A 415 7.08 9.24 22.36
CA ALA A 415 7.01 9.02 23.80
C ALA A 415 7.27 10.32 24.58
N SER A 416 8.22 11.14 24.13
CA SER A 416 8.46 12.47 24.71
C SER A 416 7.24 13.41 24.55
N LEU A 417 6.59 13.40 23.39
CA LEU A 417 5.40 14.23 23.13
C LEU A 417 4.16 13.78 23.90
N LEU A 418 3.92 12.47 23.97
CA LEU A 418 2.75 11.92 24.65
C LEU A 418 2.96 11.81 26.17
N THR A 419 4.20 11.84 26.63
CA THR A 419 4.59 11.67 28.05
C THR A 419 4.14 10.31 28.59
N GLN A 420 4.18 9.28 27.73
CA GLN A 420 3.78 7.90 28.03
C GLN A 420 4.64 6.92 27.24
N ARG A 421 4.52 5.63 27.57
CA ARG A 421 5.11 4.54 26.78
C ARG A 421 4.52 4.53 25.37
N VAL A 422 5.38 4.29 24.38
CA VAL A 422 5.04 4.06 22.98
C VAL A 422 5.73 2.77 22.57
N ASP A 423 5.02 1.87 21.90
CA ASP A 423 5.55 0.55 21.55
C ASP A 423 6.18 0.51 20.17
N LEU A 424 7.20 -0.33 20.05
CA LEU A 424 7.81 -0.64 18.77
C LEU A 424 7.04 -1.82 18.15
N VAL A 425 6.54 -1.62 16.94
CA VAL A 425 5.62 -2.54 16.26
C VAL A 425 6.30 -3.07 15.01
N GLN A 426 6.38 -4.40 14.87
CA GLN A 426 7.01 -5.07 13.73
C GLN A 426 6.00 -5.94 12.98
N TRP A 427 5.23 -5.36 12.07
CA TRP A 427 4.13 -6.05 11.38
C TRP A 427 4.52 -6.74 10.06
N TRP A 428 5.76 -6.60 9.58
CA TRP A 428 6.16 -6.91 8.19
C TRP A 428 7.21 -8.03 8.02
N HIS A 429 7.53 -8.78 9.07
CA HIS A 429 8.62 -9.76 9.08
C HIS A 429 8.17 -11.13 9.54
#